data_AF-A0A097EH89-F1
#
_entry.id   AF-A0A097EH89-F1
#
_cell.length_a   1.000
_cell.length_b   1.000
_cell.length_c   1.000
_cell.angle_alpha   90.00
_cell.angle_beta   90.00
_cell.angle_gamma   90.00
#
_symmetry.space_group_name_H-M   'P 1'
#
loop_
_entity.id
_entity.type
_entity.pdbx_description
1 polymer ?
#
loop_
_entity_poly.entity_id
_entity_poly.type
_entity_poly.pdbx_seq_one_letter_code
_entity_poly.pdbx_strand_id
1 'polypeptide(L)' 'MLGAIVFTYGMLMSFVLQGATRNARLARPNPPMLQYVGYLLCGLSAGLSIMLLIMALTAKAPFPLM' A
#
# COMPACT_ATOMS: atom_id res chain seq x y z
N MET A 1 14.60 2.77 12.95
CA MET A 1 14.23 1.64 12.06
C MET A 1 12.96 1.91 11.26
N LEU A 2 11.87 2.41 11.87
CA LEU A 2 10.62 2.76 11.15
C LEU A 2 10.82 3.68 9.94
N GLY A 3 11.68 4.70 10.03
CA GLY A 3 11.96 5.60 8.90
C GLY A 3 12.47 4.88 7.65
N ALA A 4 13.36 3.89 7.81
CA ALA A 4 13.85 3.08 6.69
C ALA A 4 12.71 2.25 6.07
N ILE A 5 11.82 1.69 6.89
CA ILE A 5 10.68 0.89 6.43
C ILE A 5 9.72 1.75 5.59
N VAL A 6 9.35 2.92 6.09
CA VAL A 6 8.44 3.85 5.38
C VAL A 6 9.08 4.34 4.09
N PHE A 7 10.40 4.63 4.11
CA PHE A 7 11.13 5.03 2.92
C PHE A 7 11.15 3.94 1.85
N THR A 8 11.49 2.70 2.23
CA THR A 8 11.49 1.55 1.30
C THR A 8 10.09 1.29 0.74
N TYR A 9 9.05 1.39 1.58
CA TYR A 9 7.67 1.29 1.14
C TYR A 9 7.33 2.36 0.08
N GLY A 10 7.63 3.63 0.36
CA GLY A 10 7.39 4.72 -0.59
C GLY A 10 8.17 4.58 -1.90
N MET A 11 9.41 4.09 -1.83
CA MET A 11 10.23 3.80 -3.00
C MET A 11 9.62 2.69 -3.86
N LEU A 12 9.20 1.58 -3.24
CA LEU A 12 8.55 0.46 -3.94
C LEU A 12 7.20 0.87 -4.54
N MET A 13 6.40 1.62 -3.81
CA MET A 13 5.13 2.17 -4.29
C MET A 13 5.34 3.05 -5.53
N SER A 14 6.32 3.95 -5.47
CA SER A 14 6.68 4.81 -6.59
C SER A 14 7.15 3.99 -7.80
N PHE A 15 7.99 2.98 -7.58
CA PHE A 15 8.45 2.08 -8.63
C PHE A 15 7.29 1.34 -9.30
N VAL A 16 6.35 0.79 -8.52
CA VAL A 16 5.18 0.07 -9.06
C VAL A 16 4.30 1.00 -9.89
N LEU A 17 3.95 2.18 -9.36
CA LEU A 17 3.08 3.13 -10.05
C LEU A 17 3.71 3.68 -11.32
N GLN A 18 5.00 4.05 -11.28
CA GLN A 18 5.71 4.53 -12.46
C GLN A 18 5.89 3.42 -13.51
N GLY A 19 6.25 2.21 -13.06
CA GLY A 19 6.39 1.04 -13.93
C GLY A 19 5.07 0.71 -14.64
N ALA A 20 3.96 0.65 -13.89
CA ALA A 20 2.64 0.35 -14.44
C ALA A 20 2.18 1.45 -15.40
N THR A 21 2.34 2.72 -15.02
CA THR A 21 1.96 3.86 -15.87
C THR A 21 2.75 3.90 -17.18
N ARG A 22 4.09 3.70 -17.11
CA ARG A 22 4.94 3.65 -18.30
C ARG A 22 4.53 2.52 -19.22
N ASN A 23 4.23 1.36 -18.65
CA ASN A 23 3.91 0.18 -19.43
C ASN A 23 2.52 0.26 -20.07
N ALA A 24 1.55 0.85 -19.37
CA ALA A 24 0.24 1.21 -19.92
C ALA A 24 0.36 2.18 -21.10
N ARG A 25 1.20 3.23 -20.98
CA ARG A 25 1.46 4.18 -22.07
C ARG A 25 2.07 3.52 -23.31
N LEU A 26 2.88 2.48 -23.12
CA LEU A 26 3.51 1.72 -24.21
C LEU A 26 2.64 0.56 -24.72
N ALA A 27 1.41 0.40 -24.21
CA ALA A 27 0.52 -0.73 -24.49
C ALA A 27 1.20 -2.10 -24.30
N ARG A 28 2.11 -2.19 -23.32
CA ARG A 28 2.84 -3.41 -23.00
C ARG A 28 2.20 -4.11 -21.79
N PRO A 29 2.29 -5.45 -21.70
CA PRO A 29 1.83 -6.19 -20.53
C PRO A 29 2.78 -6.02 -19.34
N ASN A 30 2.25 -5.88 -18.12
CA ASN A 30 3.04 -5.64 -16.91
C ASN A 30 3.88 -6.87 -16.56
N PRO A 31 5.20 -6.73 -16.34
CA PRO A 31 6.03 -7.88 -16.02
C PRO A 31 5.60 -8.52 -14.67
N PRO A 32 5.76 -9.84 -14.49
CA PRO A 32 5.28 -10.56 -13.31
C PRO A 32 5.76 -9.96 -11.98
N MET A 33 7.03 -9.54 -11.93
CA MET A 33 7.61 -8.94 -10.73
C MET A 33 6.91 -7.65 -10.31
N LEU A 34 6.49 -6.82 -11.26
CA LEU A 34 5.75 -5.58 -10.99
C LEU A 34 4.38 -5.89 -10.38
N GLN A 35 3.72 -6.96 -10.86
CA GLN A 35 2.44 -7.41 -10.34
C GLN A 35 2.59 -7.97 -8.91
N TYR A 36 3.57 -8.84 -8.66
CA TYR A 36 3.81 -9.40 -7.34
C TYR A 36 4.12 -8.33 -6.29
N VAL A 37 4.98 -7.37 -6.62
CA VAL A 37 5.28 -6.25 -5.71
C VAL A 37 4.04 -5.38 -5.50
N GLY A 38 3.25 -5.13 -6.55
CA GLY A 38 1.99 -4.40 -6.42
C GLY A 38 0.99 -5.09 -5.49
N TYR A 39 0.79 -6.40 -5.63
CA TYR A 39 -0.08 -7.18 -4.75
C TYR A 39 0.43 -7.20 -3.30
N LEU A 40 1.74 -7.32 -3.11
CA LEU A 40 2.35 -7.27 -1.78
C LEU A 40 2.07 -5.93 -1.09
N LEU A 41 2.33 -4.80 -1.76
CA LEU A 41 2.08 -3.46 -1.21
C LEU A 41 0.59 -3.22 -0.94
N CYS A 42 -0.28 -3.71 -1.82
CA CYS A 42 -1.74 -3.63 -1.65
C CYS A 42 -2.18 -4.43 -0.41
N GLY A 43 -1.70 -5.67 -0.25
CA GLY A 43 -2.00 -6.49 0.92
C GLY A 43 -1.51 -5.87 2.23
N LEU A 44 -0.31 -5.29 2.22
CA LEU A 44 0.25 -4.58 3.37
C LEU A 44 -0.60 -3.36 3.76
N SER A 45 -1.03 -2.58 2.76
CA SER A 45 -1.91 -1.43 2.96
C SER A 45 -3.27 -1.85 3.53
N ALA A 46 -3.90 -2.85 2.91
CA ALA A 46 -5.20 -3.36 3.35
C ALA A 46 -5.14 -3.94 4.76
N GLY A 47 -4.10 -4.72 5.08
CA GLY A 47 -3.89 -5.26 6.42
C GLY A 47 -3.73 -4.17 7.48
N LEU A 48 -2.93 -3.14 7.20
CA LEU A 48 -2.79 -1.98 8.09
C LEU A 48 -4.10 -1.21 8.23
N SER A 49 -4.84 -0.98 7.15
CA SER A 49 -6.15 -0.33 7.20
C SER A 49 -7.14 -1.11 8.06
N ILE A 50 -7.21 -2.44 7.92
CA ILE A 50 -8.07 -3.29 8.74
C ILE A 50 -7.65 -3.24 10.21
N MET A 51 -6.35 -3.31 10.50
CA MET A 51 -5.84 -3.26 11.87
C MET A 51 -6.18 -1.92 12.54
N LEU A 52 -6.00 -0.81 11.83
CA LEU A 52 -6.38 0.52 12.29
C LEU A 52 -7.89 0.66 12.45
N LEU A 53 -8.69 0.08 11.54
CA LEU A 53 -10.15 0.06 11.64
C LEU A 53 -10.62 -0.71 12.88
N ILE A 54 -10.09 -1.91 13.12
CA ILE A 54 -10.39 -2.70 14.32
C ILE A 54 -10.01 -1.91 15.57
N MET A 55 -8.84 -1.27 15.56
CA MET A 55 -8.41 -0.43 16.67
C MET A 55 -9.36 0.75 16.87
N ALA A 56 -9.85 1.39 15.82
CA ALA A 56 -10.83 2.47 15.93
C ALA A 56 -12.19 1.99 16.48
N LEU A 57 -12.63 0.79 16.09
CA LEU A 57 -13.90 0.21 16.55
C LEU A 57 -13.84 -0.33 17.99
N THR A 58 -12.66 -0.81 18.42
CA THR A 58 -12.45 -1.38 19.76
C THR A 58 -11.88 -0.39 20.76
N ALA A 59 -11.24 0.67 20.28
CA ALA A 59 -10.87 1.79 21.12
C ALA A 59 -12.16 2.36 21.73
N LYS A 60 -12.23 2.33 23.06
CA LYS A 60 -13.23 3.05 23.82
C LYS A 60 -12.99 4.55 23.61
N ALA A 61 -13.46 5.08 22.50
CA ALA A 61 -13.27 6.48 22.15
C ALA A 61 -13.99 7.36 23.19
N PRO A 62 -13.32 8.37 23.76
CA PRO A 62 -13.99 9.41 24.55
C PRO A 62 -14.70 10.43 23.64
N PHE A 63 -14.62 10.27 22.32
CA PHE A 63 -15.20 11.16 21.32
C PHE A 63 -16.37 10.45 20.64
N PRO A 64 -17.56 11.06 20.60
CA PRO A 64 -18.71 10.45 19.93
C PRO A 64 -18.46 10.46 18.43
N LEU A 65 -18.52 9.28 17.81
CA LEU A 65 -18.70 9.16 16.36
C LEU A 65 -20.20 9.11 15.97
N MET A 66 -21.09 9.55 16.87
CA MET A 66 -22.47 9.98 16.63
C MET A 66 -23.00 10.75 17.84
#